data_AF-A0A060CAH1-F1
#
_entry.id   AF-A0A060CAH1-F1
#
_cell.length_a   1.000
_cell.length_b   1.000
_cell.length_c   1.000
_cell.angle_alpha   90.00
_cell.angle_beta   90.00
_cell.angle_gamma   90.00
#
_symmetry.space_group_name_H-M   'P 1'
#
loop_
_entity.id
_entity.type
_entity.pdbx_description
1 polymer ?
#
loop_
_entity_poly.entity_id
_entity_poly.type
_entity_poly.pdbx_seq_one_letter_code
_entity_poly.pdbx_strand_id
1 'polypeptide(L)'
;FRREQPNIRRDKFLTGAPAADGKLPDVGWYSPNGKPMDWSQCTKSILCVFGTDGLDDPAARPVMLLLSASEATQEFVIPAALRSLP
;
A
#
# COMPACT_ATOMS: atom_id res chain seq x y z
N PHE A 1 -13.11 9.12 -7.11
CA PHE A 1 -11.98 8.35 -6.57
C PHE A 1 -10.70 8.44 -7.40
N ARG A 2 -10.43 7.62 -8.43
CA ARG A 2 -9.11 7.59 -9.12
C ARG A 2 -8.61 8.98 -9.57
N ARG A 3 -9.48 9.81 -10.15
CA ARG A 3 -9.14 11.18 -10.59
C ARG A 3 -8.73 12.12 -9.45
N GLU A 4 -9.16 11.84 -8.22
CA GLU A 4 -8.92 12.69 -7.03
C GLU A 4 -7.74 12.18 -6.19
N GLN A 5 -7.12 11.06 -6.55
CA GLN A 5 -6.04 10.42 -5.80
C GLN A 5 -4.72 10.53 -6.59
N PRO A 6 -3.83 11.51 -6.30
CA PRO A 6 -2.58 11.72 -7.05
C PRO A 6 -1.64 10.50 -7.03
N ASN A 7 -1.55 9.79 -5.90
CA ASN A 7 -0.76 8.57 -5.73
C ASN A 7 -1.17 7.39 -6.64
N ILE A 8 -2.41 7.38 -7.16
CA ILE A 8 -2.92 6.36 -8.11
C ILE A 8 -2.67 6.77 -9.57
N ARG A 9 -2.28 8.03 -9.81
CA ARG A 9 -2.11 8.61 -11.17
C ARG A 9 -0.70 9.12 -11.41
N ARG A 10 0.29 8.56 -10.73
CA ARG A 10 1.70 8.90 -10.96
C ARG A 10 2.09 8.66 -12.42
N ASP A 11 2.88 9.58 -12.95
CA ASP A 11 3.50 9.54 -14.27
C ASP A 11 4.81 8.72 -14.27
N LYS A 12 5.36 8.44 -13.07
CA LYS A 12 6.55 7.61 -12.83
C LYS A 12 6.18 6.31 -12.13
N PHE A 13 7.02 5.30 -12.32
CA PHE A 13 6.90 4.04 -11.60
C PHE A 13 7.12 4.23 -10.09
N LEU A 14 6.43 3.39 -9.32
CA LEU A 14 6.61 3.28 -7.87
C LEU A 14 7.91 2.52 -7.59
N THR A 15 8.59 2.91 -6.52
CA THR A 15 9.92 2.39 -6.15
C THR A 15 9.86 1.36 -5.04
N GLY A 16 8.85 1.43 -4.17
CA GLY A 16 8.76 0.61 -2.97
C GLY A 16 9.78 0.98 -1.88
N ALA A 17 10.52 2.07 -2.09
CA ALA A 17 11.52 2.58 -1.17
C ALA A 17 11.02 3.84 -0.48
N PRO A 18 11.26 4.00 0.83
CA PRO A 18 10.94 5.24 1.52
C PRO A 18 12.01 6.30 1.25
N ALA A 19 11.63 7.57 1.12
CA ALA A 19 12.58 8.68 1.02
C ALA A 19 13.45 8.88 2.26
N ALA A 20 13.01 8.39 3.44
CA ALA A 20 13.75 8.44 4.69
C ALA A 20 13.34 7.32 5.65
N ASP A 21 14.22 7.00 6.60
CA ASP A 21 13.93 6.00 7.64
C ASP A 21 12.66 6.34 8.42
N GLY A 22 11.79 5.35 8.59
CA GLY A 22 10.52 5.49 9.29
C GLY A 22 9.41 6.19 8.50
N LYS A 23 9.66 6.62 7.26
CA LYS A 23 8.61 7.10 6.35
C LYS A 23 7.96 5.94 5.61
N LEU A 24 6.69 6.13 5.24
CA LEU A 24 5.99 5.19 4.37
C LEU A 24 6.53 5.32 2.94
N PRO A 25 6.87 4.22 2.25
CA PRO A 25 7.25 4.25 0.85
C PRO A 25 6.09 4.70 -0.05
N ASP A 26 6.41 5.05 -1.30
CA ASP A 26 5.43 5.36 -2.33
C ASP A 26 4.47 4.20 -2.65
N VAL A 27 4.90 2.95 -2.40
CA VAL A 27 4.08 1.74 -2.37
C VAL A 27 4.61 0.72 -1.35
N GLY A 28 3.70 0.04 -0.65
CA GLY A 28 4.00 -1.07 0.25
C GLY A 28 3.10 -2.27 -0.01
N TRP A 29 3.67 -3.47 0.00
CA TRP A 29 2.97 -4.72 -0.25
C TRP A 29 3.05 -5.66 0.96
N TYR A 30 1.91 -6.17 1.39
CA TYR A 30 1.78 -6.97 2.59
C TYR A 30 0.92 -8.20 2.34
N SER A 31 1.28 -9.32 2.96
CA SER A 31 0.42 -10.49 3.05
C SER A 31 -0.76 -10.23 3.99
N PRO A 32 -1.82 -11.07 3.96
CA PRO A 32 -3.00 -10.85 4.80
C PRO A 32 -2.72 -10.83 6.30
N ASN A 33 -1.64 -11.47 6.75
CA ASN A 33 -1.20 -11.44 8.15
C ASN A 33 -0.44 -10.14 8.54
N GLY A 34 -0.35 -9.15 7.65
CA GLY A 34 0.30 -7.86 7.90
C GLY A 34 1.83 -7.88 7.84
N LYS A 35 2.43 -8.98 7.39
CA LYS A 35 3.88 -9.04 7.12
C LYS A 35 4.19 -8.50 5.72
N PRO A 36 5.44 -8.05 5.45
CA PRO A 36 5.87 -7.76 4.10
C PRO A 36 5.58 -8.93 3.16
N MET A 37 5.15 -8.63 1.93
CA MET A 37 4.82 -9.66 0.96
C MET A 37 6.05 -10.49 0.59
N ASP A 38 5.91 -11.82 0.66
CA ASP A 38 6.86 -12.78 0.12
C ASP A 38 6.39 -13.23 -1.26
N TRP A 39 7.00 -12.67 -2.30
CA TRP A 39 6.65 -12.95 -3.70
C TRP A 39 7.06 -14.35 -4.17
N SER A 40 7.85 -15.08 -3.40
CA SER A 40 8.17 -16.48 -3.72
C SER A 40 7.00 -17.43 -3.41
N GLN A 41 6.01 -16.98 -2.64
CA GLN A 41 4.84 -17.76 -2.27
C GLN A 41 3.63 -17.43 -3.14
N CYS A 42 2.87 -18.48 -3.50
CA CYS A 42 1.61 -18.30 -4.21
C CYS A 42 0.52 -17.86 -3.22
N THR A 43 0.12 -16.59 -3.28
CA THR A 43 -0.99 -16.04 -2.48
C THR A 43 -2.11 -15.53 -3.40
N LYS A 44 -3.36 -15.69 -2.95
CA LYS A 44 -4.55 -15.13 -3.62
C LYS A 44 -5.00 -13.81 -3.02
N SER A 45 -4.35 -13.37 -1.95
CA SER A 45 -4.77 -12.24 -1.13
C SER A 45 -3.59 -11.33 -0.83
N ILE A 46 -3.79 -10.02 -0.98
CA ILE A 46 -2.76 -9.00 -0.82
C ILE A 46 -3.36 -7.73 -0.23
N LEU A 47 -2.59 -7.09 0.66
CA LEU A 47 -2.82 -5.73 1.12
C LEU A 47 -1.77 -4.84 0.46
N CYS A 48 -2.21 -3.78 -0.20
CA CYS A 48 -1.34 -2.80 -0.84
C CYS A 48 -1.63 -1.42 -0.25
N VAL A 49 -0.58 -0.64 0.00
CA VAL A 49 -0.71 0.77 0.40
C VAL A 49 0.07 1.64 -0.57
N PHE A 50 -0.61 2.61 -1.17
CA PHE A 50 0.01 3.67 -1.96
C PHE A 50 0.27 4.86 -1.04
N GLY A 51 1.55 5.08 -0.70
CA GLY A 51 1.98 6.24 0.07
C GLY A 51 2.07 7.51 -0.77
N THR A 52 2.23 8.64 -0.07
CA THR A 52 2.31 9.96 -0.70
C THR A 52 3.74 10.42 -0.96
N ASP A 53 4.73 9.55 -0.74
CA ASP A 53 6.14 9.90 -0.87
C ASP A 53 6.50 10.33 -2.31
N GLY A 54 7.33 11.35 -2.47
CA GLY A 54 7.64 11.92 -3.78
C GLY A 54 6.48 12.63 -4.49
N LEU A 55 5.38 12.95 -3.79
CA LEU A 55 4.31 13.81 -4.33
C LEU A 55 4.32 15.18 -3.65
N ASP A 56 4.25 16.22 -4.48
CA ASP A 56 4.07 17.61 -4.06
C ASP A 56 2.63 18.07 -4.34
N ASP A 57 1.66 17.30 -3.82
CA ASP A 57 0.24 17.61 -3.93
C ASP A 57 -0.41 17.57 -2.54
N PRO A 58 -0.93 18.70 -2.02
CA PRO A 58 -1.51 18.76 -0.68
C PRO A 58 -2.80 17.95 -0.55
N ALA A 59 -3.44 17.55 -1.65
CA ALA A 59 -4.59 16.66 -1.66
C ALA A 59 -4.20 15.17 -1.59
N ALA A 60 -2.92 14.82 -1.74
CA ALA A 60 -2.47 13.45 -1.69
C ALA A 60 -2.73 12.83 -0.30
N ARG A 61 -3.35 11.64 -0.28
CA ARG A 61 -3.59 10.85 0.93
C ARG A 61 -3.18 9.40 0.68
N PRO A 62 -2.68 8.68 1.69
CA PRO A 62 -2.42 7.26 1.55
C PRO A 62 -3.69 6.51 1.14
N VAL A 63 -3.55 5.55 0.22
CA VAL A 63 -4.67 4.68 -0.21
C VAL A 63 -4.33 3.24 0.10
N MET A 64 -5.18 2.58 0.86
CA MET A 64 -5.05 1.16 1.18
C MET A 64 -6.04 0.34 0.35
N LEU A 65 -5.54 -0.73 -0.27
CA LEU A 65 -6.30 -1.69 -1.06
C LEU A 65 -6.18 -3.07 -0.41
N LEU A 66 -7.32 -3.72 -0.17
CA LEU A 66 -7.40 -5.10 0.29
C LEU A 66 -7.98 -5.91 -0.87
N LEU A 67 -7.19 -6.80 -1.43
CA LEU A 67 -7.55 -7.58 -2.62
C LEU A 67 -7.49 -9.06 -2.27
N SER A 68 -8.58 -9.78 -2.51
CA SER A 68 -8.65 -11.23 -2.37
C SER A 68 -9.34 -11.81 -3.59
N ALA A 69 -8.66 -12.72 -4.28
CA ALA A 69 -9.22 -13.53 -5.36
C ALA A 69 -9.72 -14.90 -4.84
N SER A 70 -9.84 -15.06 -3.52
CA SER A 70 -10.43 -16.24 -2.89
C SER A 70 -11.94 -16.13 -2.83
N GLU A 71 -12.65 -17.25 -3.00
CA GLU A 71 -14.10 -17.33 -2.74
C GLU A 71 -14.42 -17.39 -1.24
N ALA A 72 -13.43 -17.75 -0.41
CA ALA A 72 -13.55 -17.75 1.04
C ALA A 72 -13.30 -16.35 1.62
N THR A 73 -13.97 -16.05 2.73
CA THR A 73 -13.70 -14.86 3.55
C THR A 73 -12.22 -14.78 3.91
N GLN A 74 -11.62 -13.60 3.72
CA GLN A 74 -10.23 -13.33 4.05
C GLN A 74 -10.15 -12.26 5.13
N GLU A 75 -9.51 -12.58 6.24
CA GLU A 75 -9.14 -11.60 7.25
C GLU A 75 -7.82 -10.92 6.89
N PHE A 76 -7.72 -9.62 7.17
CA PHE A 76 -6.51 -8.83 6.96
C PHE A 76 -6.09 -8.16 8.26
N VAL A 77 -4.82 -8.32 8.62
CA VAL A 77 -4.19 -7.64 9.74
C VAL A 77 -3.53 -6.37 9.21
N ILE A 78 -4.00 -5.22 9.66
CA ILE A 78 -3.37 -3.93 9.34
C ILE A 78 -2.03 -3.81 10.11
N PRO A 79 -0.88 -3.71 9.40
CA PRO A 79 0.43 -3.55 10.02
C PRO A 79 0.47 -2.34 10.96
N ALA A 80 1.16 -2.47 12.09
CA ALA A 80 1.22 -1.41 13.11
C ALA A 80 1.72 -0.07 12.54
N ALA A 81 2.72 -0.11 11.65
CA ALA A 81 3.27 1.08 10.98
C ALA A 81 2.24 1.83 10.11
N LEU A 82 1.15 1.17 9.71
CA LEU A 82 0.09 1.77 8.89
C LEU A 82 -1.07 2.32 9.73
N ARG A 83 -1.16 1.97 11.02
CA ARG A 83 -2.25 2.41 11.91
C ARG A 83 -2.15 3.88 12.32
N SER A 84 -0.95 4.46 12.21
CA SER A 84 -0.68 5.86 12.51
C SER A 84 -0.79 6.77 11.27
N LEU A 85 -1.24 6.22 10.13
CA LEU A 85 -1.47 7.05 8.95
C LEU A 85 -2.68 7.99 9.20
N PRO A 86 -2.58 9.26 8.80
CA PRO A 86 -3.63 10.26 9.00
C PRO A 86 -4.87 10.02 8.14
#